data_AF-W2LGU7-F1
#
_entry.id   AF-W2LGU7-F1
#
_cell.length_a   1.000
_cell.length_b   1.000
_cell.length_c   1.000
_cell.angle_alpha   90.00
_cell.angle_beta   90.00
_cell.angle_gamma   90.00
#
_symmetry.space_group_name_H-M   'P 1'
#
loop_
_entity.id
_entity.type
_entity.pdbx_description
1 polymer ?
#
loop_
_entity_poly.entity_id
_entity_poly.type
_entity_poly.pdbx_seq_one_letter_code
_entity_poly.pdbx_strand_id
1 'polypeptide(L)'
;MDKLLQLVDFYRPAPSYKAVAIDATYGHAVFYTPPYHPTFQSIGLIWGTVKNRIAMAPAKNGKDVAAKVVEELEECSEDWMKVYRHVQERRTRWLGHRSLE
;
A
#
# COMPACT_ATOMS: atom_id res chain seq x y z
N MET A 1 10.23 29.60 6.03
CA MET A 1 10.97 28.32 5.95
C MET A 1 12.38 28.58 6.45
N ASP A 2 12.85 27.84 7.47
CA ASP A 2 14.17 28.02 8.09
C ASP A 2 15.31 27.89 7.06
N LYS A 3 16.32 28.76 7.13
CA LYS A 3 17.47 28.78 6.22
C LYS A 3 18.31 27.50 6.32
N LEU A 4 18.31 26.86 7.50
CA LEU A 4 18.96 25.58 7.72
C LEU A 4 18.25 24.44 6.96
N LEU A 5 16.91 24.41 6.98
CA LEU A 5 16.13 23.38 6.26
C LEU A 5 16.35 23.45 4.75
N GLN A 6 16.45 24.66 4.19
CA GLN A 6 16.72 24.85 2.75
C GLN A 6 18.10 24.31 2.35
N LEU A 7 19.13 24.56 3.17
CA LEU A 7 20.47 24.03 2.93
C LEU A 7 20.49 22.50 3.07
N VAL A 8 19.81 21.95 4.08
CA VAL A 8 19.69 20.50 4.26
C VAL A 8 19.02 19.87 3.05
N ASP A 9 17.88 20.40 2.57
CA ASP A 9 17.21 19.86 1.39
C ASP A 9 18.05 19.99 0.12
N PHE A 10 18.82 21.08 -0.04
CA PHE A 10 19.69 21.28 -1.20
C PHE A 10 20.85 20.27 -1.26
N TYR A 11 21.49 19.99 -0.12
CA TYR A 11 22.63 19.07 -0.04
C TYR A 11 22.23 17.62 0.23
N ARG A 12 20.97 17.34 0.56
CA ARG A 12 20.49 15.98 0.82
C ARG A 12 20.58 15.16 -0.48
N PRO A 13 21.32 14.04 -0.49
CA PRO A 13 21.32 13.14 -1.63
C PRO A 13 19.92 12.54 -1.83
N ALA A 14 19.60 12.19 -3.08
CA ALA A 14 18.35 11.48 -3.35
C ALA A 14 18.26 10.22 -2.46
N PRO A 15 17.11 9.97 -1.83
CA PRO A 15 16.96 8.82 -0.95
C PRO A 15 17.19 7.54 -1.74
N SER A 16 18.01 6.65 -1.19
CA SER A 16 18.25 5.31 -1.73
C SER A 16 17.69 4.26 -0.79
N TYR A 17 16.84 3.37 -1.32
CA TYR A 17 16.22 2.31 -0.55
C TYR A 17 16.69 0.95 -1.06
N LYS A 18 17.17 0.09 -0.15
CA LYS A 18 17.67 -1.25 -0.51
C LYS A 18 16.62 -2.10 -1.22
N ALA A 19 15.36 -2.02 -0.80
CA ALA A 19 14.27 -2.75 -1.44
C ALA A 19 14.13 -2.39 -2.93
N VAL A 20 14.27 -1.11 -3.28
CA VAL A 20 14.19 -0.62 -4.66
C VAL A 20 15.38 -1.12 -5.48
N ALA A 21 16.58 -1.11 -4.89
CA ALA A 21 17.76 -1.66 -5.56
C ALA A 21 17.60 -3.16 -5.84
N ILE A 22 17.07 -3.92 -4.87
CA ILE A 22 16.80 -5.36 -5.03
C ILE A 22 15.73 -5.59 -6.10
N ASP A 23 14.58 -4.91 -6.04
CA ASP A 23 13.49 -5.07 -7.02
C ASP A 23 13.97 -4.76 -8.45
N ALA A 24 14.81 -3.74 -8.59
CA ALA A 24 15.42 -3.39 -9.87
C ALA A 24 16.31 -4.52 -10.45
N THR A 25 16.98 -5.32 -9.60
CA THR A 25 17.77 -6.48 -10.09
C THR A 25 16.91 -7.56 -10.73
N TYR A 26 15.62 -7.61 -10.41
CA TYR A 26 14.63 -8.52 -10.99
C TYR A 26 13.79 -7.86 -12.09
N GLY A 27 14.12 -6.64 -12.51
CA GLY A 27 13.35 -5.90 -13.53
C GLY A 27 12.02 -5.32 -13.02
N HIS A 28 11.85 -5.21 -11.70
CA HIS A 28 10.67 -4.61 -11.09
C HIS A 28 10.89 -3.13 -10.77
N ALA A 29 9.82 -2.34 -10.91
CA ALA A 29 9.78 -0.96 -10.47
C ALA A 29 8.96 -0.83 -9.19
N VAL A 30 9.46 -0.06 -8.22
CA VAL A 30 8.74 0.19 -6.96
C VAL A 30 7.75 1.33 -7.15
N PHE A 31 6.49 1.04 -6.85
CA PHE A 31 5.43 2.04 -6.84
C PHE A 31 5.31 2.69 -5.46
N TYR A 32 5.70 3.96 -5.34
CA TYR A 32 5.59 4.71 -4.09
C TYR A 32 4.18 5.27 -3.88
N THR A 33 3.64 5.07 -2.68
CA THR A 33 2.44 5.77 -2.22
C THR A 33 2.83 6.96 -1.34
N PRO A 34 2.13 8.10 -1.43
CA PRO A 34 2.37 9.22 -0.53
C PRO A 34 2.16 8.82 0.94
N PRO A 35 2.90 9.44 1.88
CA PRO A 35 2.83 9.11 3.29
C PRO A 35 1.40 9.32 3.84
N TYR A 36 0.99 8.47 4.79
CA TYR A 36 -0.33 8.52 5.43
C TYR A 36 -1.54 8.33 4.50
N HIS A 37 -1.34 7.75 3.31
CA HIS A 37 -2.43 7.35 2.41
C HIS A 37 -2.49 5.82 2.21
N PRO A 38 -2.73 5.02 3.28
CA PRO A 38 -2.84 3.56 3.16
C PRO A 38 -4.03 3.15 2.29
N THR A 39 -5.02 4.03 2.11
CA THR A 39 -6.16 3.84 1.20
C THR A 39 -5.76 3.82 -0.27
N PHE A 40 -4.52 4.17 -0.62
CA PHE A 40 -3.96 4.01 -1.97
C PHE A 40 -3.24 2.66 -2.18
N GLN A 41 -3.27 1.77 -1.19
CA GLN A 41 -2.69 0.43 -1.28
C GLN A 41 -3.82 -0.59 -1.34
N SER A 42 -3.91 -1.32 -2.46
CA SER A 42 -4.99 -2.29 -2.70
C SER A 42 -4.99 -3.42 -1.65
N ILE A 43 -3.79 -3.88 -1.25
CA ILE A 43 -3.61 -4.87 -0.19
C ILE A 43 -4.24 -4.42 1.14
N GLY A 44 -4.19 -3.13 1.47
CA GLY A 44 -4.78 -2.62 2.72
C GLY A 44 -6.30 -2.77 2.76
N LEU A 45 -6.97 -2.63 1.61
CA LEU A 45 -8.41 -2.81 1.47
C LEU A 45 -8.81 -4.28 1.49
N ILE A 46 -8.09 -5.13 0.75
CA ILE A 46 -8.29 -6.60 0.79
C ILE A 46 -8.09 -7.12 2.21
N TRP A 47 -7.04 -6.65 2.91
CA TRP A 47 -6.78 -7.00 4.29
C TRP A 47 -7.90 -6.55 5.24
N GLY A 48 -8.54 -5.41 4.95
CA GLY A 48 -9.75 -4.98 5.65
C GLY A 48 -10.88 -6.00 5.55
N THR A 49 -11.15 -6.49 4.33
CA THR A 49 -12.16 -7.54 4.09
C THR A 49 -11.83 -8.83 4.82
N VAL A 50 -10.61 -9.36 4.64
CA VAL A 50 -10.16 -10.62 5.28
C VAL A 50 -10.31 -10.54 6.80
N LYS A 51 -9.82 -9.47 7.43
CA LYS A 51 -9.94 -9.30 8.89
C LYS A 51 -11.39 -9.23 9.35
N ASN A 52 -12.26 -8.56 8.61
CA ASN A 52 -13.67 -8.47 8.98
C ASN A 52 -14.34 -9.85 8.94
N ARG A 53 -14.04 -10.68 7.92
CA ARG A 53 -14.57 -12.04 7.83
C ARG A 53 -14.03 -12.95 8.95
N ILE A 54 -12.73 -12.89 9.24
CA ILE A 54 -12.16 -13.62 10.39
C ILE A 54 -12.75 -13.13 11.72
N ALA A 55 -13.05 -11.84 11.87
CA ALA A 55 -13.70 -11.33 13.08
C ALA A 55 -15.13 -11.88 13.27
N MET A 56 -15.85 -12.15 12.19
CA MET A 56 -17.17 -12.79 12.23
C MET A 56 -17.10 -14.28 12.63
N ALA A 57 -16.01 -14.96 12.27
CA ALA A 57 -15.74 -16.33 12.68
C ALA A 57 -14.31 -16.45 13.24
N PRO A 58 -14.07 -16.05 14.50
CA PRO A 58 -12.73 -15.95 15.07
C PRO A 58 -11.93 -17.26 15.00
N ALA A 59 -10.61 -17.13 14.86
CA ALA A 59 -9.69 -18.26 14.90
C ALA A 59 -9.47 -18.76 16.33
N LYS A 60 -9.18 -20.06 16.48
CA LYS A 60 -8.99 -20.74 17.77
C LYS A 60 -7.56 -20.62 18.29
N ASN A 61 -6.58 -20.49 17.40
CA ASN A 61 -5.16 -20.41 17.72
C ASN A 61 -4.36 -19.84 16.53
N GLY A 62 -3.06 -19.60 16.72
CA GLY A 62 -2.22 -19.00 15.67
C GLY A 62 -2.14 -19.80 14.36
N LYS A 63 -2.16 -21.14 14.42
CA LYS A 63 -2.17 -21.98 13.21
C LYS A 63 -3.49 -21.82 12.45
N ASP A 64 -4.60 -21.77 13.17
CA ASP A 64 -5.94 -21.53 12.63
C ASP A 64 -6.05 -20.12 12.00
N VAL A 65 -5.43 -19.10 12.61
CA VAL A 65 -5.36 -17.75 12.02
C VAL A 65 -4.70 -17.79 10.65
N ALA A 66 -3.54 -18.44 10.54
CA ALA A 66 -2.81 -18.50 9.28
C ALA A 66 -3.61 -19.23 8.19
N ALA A 67 -4.28 -20.34 8.53
CA ALA A 67 -5.14 -21.08 7.61
C ALA A 67 -6.31 -20.22 7.11
N LYS A 68 -7.03 -19.56 8.02
CA LYS A 68 -8.15 -18.68 7.66
C LYS A 68 -7.71 -17.49 6.81
N VAL A 69 -6.53 -16.93 7.07
CA VAL A 69 -6.00 -15.85 6.24
C VAL A 69 -5.79 -16.29 4.80
N VAL A 70 -5.23 -17.50 4.59
CA VAL A 70 -5.02 -18.03 3.23
C VAL A 70 -6.36 -18.28 2.54
N GLU A 71 -7.28 -18.97 3.22
CA GLU A 71 -8.63 -19.26 2.71
C GLU A 71 -9.38 -17.98 2.30
N GLU A 72 -9.38 -16.96 3.17
CA GLU A 72 -10.07 -15.71 2.89
C GLU A 72 -9.40 -14.87 1.80
N LEU A 73 -8.07 -14.99 1.62
CA LEU A 73 -7.37 -14.34 0.51
C LEU A 73 -7.72 -15.00 -0.83
N GLU A 74 -7.88 -16.33 -0.85
CA GLU A 74 -8.34 -17.08 -2.03
C GLU A 74 -9.78 -16.69 -2.40
N GLU A 75 -10.66 -16.58 -1.40
CA GLU A 75 -12.04 -16.12 -1.57
C GLU A 75 -12.13 -14.66 -2.08
N CYS A 76 -11.12 -13.84 -1.80
CA CYS A 76 -11.02 -12.46 -2.31
C CYS A 76 -10.41 -12.36 -3.71
N SER A 77 -10.08 -13.48 -4.38
CA SER A 77 -9.38 -13.50 -5.68
C SER A 77 -10.03 -12.59 -6.75
N GLU A 78 -11.35 -12.63 -6.87
CA GLU A 78 -12.10 -11.81 -7.84
C GLU A 78 -12.19 -10.32 -7.45
N ASP A 79 -12.13 -10.02 -6.15
CA ASP A 79 -12.23 -8.65 -5.63
C ASP A 79 -10.97 -7.82 -5.91
N TRP A 80 -9.82 -8.45 -6.12
CA TRP A 80 -8.54 -7.76 -6.32
C TRP A 80 -8.58 -6.74 -7.46
N MET A 81 -9.12 -7.11 -8.61
CA MET A 81 -9.18 -6.22 -9.76
C MET A 81 -10.13 -5.04 -9.51
N LYS A 82 -11.24 -5.27 -8.82
CA LYS A 82 -12.20 -4.23 -8.44
C LYS A 82 -11.57 -3.24 -7.45
N VAL A 83 -10.92 -3.75 -6.40
CA VAL A 83 -10.21 -2.94 -5.41
C VAL A 83 -9.08 -2.15 -6.06
N TYR A 84 -8.31 -2.77 -6.96
CA TYR A 84 -7.26 -2.09 -7.69
C TYR A 84 -7.80 -0.89 -8.48
N ARG A 85 -8.85 -1.07 -9.28
CA ARG A 85 -9.46 0.03 -10.05
C ARG A 85 -9.97 1.15 -9.14
N HIS A 86 -10.64 0.80 -8.05
CA HIS A 86 -11.11 1.77 -7.05
C HIS A 86 -9.96 2.63 -6.48
N VAL A 87 -8.83 2.00 -6.16
CA VAL A 87 -7.63 2.69 -5.66
C VAL A 87 -7.03 3.62 -6.72
N GLN A 88 -6.97 3.18 -7.98
CA GLN A 88 -6.45 3.99 -9.09
C GLN A 88 -7.28 5.26 -9.32
N GLU A 89 -8.61 5.14 -9.31
CA GLU A 89 -9.52 6.28 -9.46
C GLU A 89 -9.34 7.30 -8.33
N ARG A 90 -9.31 6.83 -7.07
CA ARG A 90 -9.11 7.70 -5.90
C ARG A 90 -7.78 8.42 -5.94
N ARG A 91 -6.71 7.72 -6.31
CA ARG A 91 -5.38 8.31 -6.42
C ARG A 91 -5.33 9.36 -7.53
N THR A 92 -5.93 9.07 -8.68
CA THR A 92 -5.99 10.00 -9.81
C THR A 92 -6.72 11.28 -9.43
N ARG A 93 -7.88 11.15 -8.76
CA ARG A 93 -8.63 12.29 -8.24
C ARG A 93 -7.79 13.12 -7.25
N TRP A 94 -7.06 12.47 -6.36
CA TRP A 94 -6.23 13.15 -5.36
C TRP A 94 -5.04 13.88 -6.00
N LEU A 95 -4.39 13.29 -7.00
CA LEU A 95 -3.32 13.94 -7.76
C LEU A 95 -3.84 15.18 -8.51
N GLY A 96 -5.04 15.07 -9.10
CA GLY A 96 -5.68 16.20 -9.77
C GLY A 96 -6.04 17.38 -8.85
N HIS A 97 -6.33 17.12 -7.57
CA HIS A 97 -6.53 18.21 -6.60
C HIS A 97 -5.20 18.89 -6.23
N ARG A 98 -4.12 18.12 -6.06
CA ARG A 98 -2.78 18.67 -5.77
C ARG A 98 -2.17 19.49 -6.90
N SER A 99 -2.52 19.21 -8.17
CA SER A 99 -2.00 19.99 -9.30
C SER A 99 -2.64 21.38 -9.44
N LEU A 100 -3.65 21.68 -8.62
CA LEU A 100 -4.36 22.97 -8.60
C LEU A 100 -3.95 23.85 -7.40
N GLU A 101 -3.08 23.34 -6.52
CA GLU A 101 -2.45 24.05 -5.38
C GLU A 101 -1.04 24.51 -5.75
#